data_AF-A0AAV1DC39-F1
#
_entry.id   AF-A0AAV1DC39-F1
#
_cell.length_a   1.000
_cell.length_b   1.000
_cell.length_c   1.000
_cell.angle_alpha   90.00
_cell.angle_beta   90.00
_cell.angle_gamma   90.00
#
_symmetry.space_group_name_H-M   'P 1'
#
loop_
_entity.id
_entity.type
_entity.pdbx_description
1 polymer ?
#
loop_
_entity_poly.entity_id
_entity_poly.type
_entity_poly.pdbx_seq_one_letter_code
_entity_poly.pdbx_strand_id
1 'polypeptide(L)'
;MAASVCRAVSLIRSTIPRTHLSRSYLSSSIFPFPITQPKVTSFPKFVSSSTSSMASGDKESPANNPGLNPTPDEATKGYIMQQTMFRIKDPQASLKFYSEVLGMSLLKRLDFPGMKFSLYFLGYEDLSSAPSDPVERAAWTFGQKATIELTHNWGTENDPNFKGYHNGNSEPRGFGHIGITVDDVYKACDRFERLGVEFVKKPHDGSMKGIAFIKDPDGYWIEIFDTKTIGTVVSESV
;
A
#
# COMPACT_ATOMS: atom_id res chain seq x y z
N MET A 1 5.27 -8.93 -20.95
CA MET A 1 4.69 -7.59 -21.20
C MET A 1 5.18 -6.49 -20.25
N ALA A 2 5.57 -6.75 -18.99
CA ALA A 2 6.02 -5.69 -18.05
C ALA A 2 7.07 -4.70 -18.63
N ALA A 3 7.98 -5.18 -19.49
CA ALA A 3 8.94 -4.34 -20.22
C ALA A 3 8.33 -3.23 -21.11
N SER A 4 7.03 -3.27 -21.42
CA SER A 4 6.33 -2.26 -22.22
C SER A 4 6.22 -0.91 -21.48
N VAL A 5 5.81 -0.93 -20.21
CA VAL A 5 5.60 0.29 -19.40
C VAL A 5 6.92 1.03 -19.19
N CYS A 6 8.00 0.30 -18.85
CA CYS A 6 9.35 0.87 -18.76
C CYS A 6 9.81 1.52 -20.08
N ARG A 7 9.45 0.94 -21.23
CA ARG A 7 9.83 1.48 -22.55
C ARG A 7 9.11 2.79 -22.88
N ALA A 8 7.85 2.92 -22.46
CA ALA A 8 7.10 4.17 -22.59
C ALA A 8 7.71 5.31 -21.76
N VAL A 9 7.99 5.07 -20.47
CA VAL A 9 8.59 6.07 -19.57
C VAL A 9 9.99 6.49 -20.03
N SER A 10 10.76 5.58 -20.62
CA SER A 10 12.12 5.88 -21.10
C SER A 10 12.18 6.92 -22.23
N LEU A 11 11.11 7.10 -23.02
CA LEU A 11 11.07 8.07 -24.12
C LEU A 11 10.96 9.54 -23.66
N ILE A 12 10.54 9.78 -22.41
CA ILE A 12 10.34 11.12 -21.86
C ILE A 12 11.66 11.72 -21.33
N ARG A 13 12.70 10.89 -21.10
CA ARG A 13 13.97 11.32 -20.47
C ARG A 13 15.02 11.90 -21.43
N SER A 14 14.82 11.90 -22.74
CA SER A 14 15.88 12.19 -23.72
C SER A 14 16.09 13.67 -24.07
N THR A 15 15.48 14.62 -23.35
CA THR A 15 15.37 16.04 -23.78
C THR A 15 15.83 17.10 -22.76
N ILE A 16 16.34 16.73 -21.58
CA ILE A 16 16.74 17.71 -20.54
C ILE A 16 18.18 17.44 -20.03
N PRO A 17 19.12 18.40 -20.14
CA PRO A 17 20.45 18.29 -19.54
C PRO A 17 20.42 18.44 -18.01
N ARG A 18 21.26 17.68 -17.30
CA ARG A 18 21.52 17.88 -15.86
C ARG A 18 22.58 18.97 -15.64
N THR A 19 22.26 20.00 -14.86
CA THR A 19 23.25 20.87 -14.22
C THR A 19 23.61 20.34 -12.83
N HIS A 20 24.85 20.59 -12.41
CA HIS A 20 25.44 20.03 -11.19
C HIS A 20 25.71 21.15 -10.19
N LEU A 21 25.19 21.07 -8.97
CA LEU A 21 25.63 21.92 -7.85
C LEU A 21 26.00 21.05 -6.63
N SER A 22 27.06 21.44 -5.94
CA SER A 22 27.61 20.74 -4.78
C SER A 22 28.13 21.74 -3.75
N ARG A 23 27.88 21.45 -2.47
CA ARG A 23 28.50 21.99 -1.24
C ARG A 23 27.67 21.50 -0.04
N SER A 24 28.18 21.37 1.18
CA SER A 24 29.53 21.06 1.71
C SER A 24 29.38 21.05 3.24
N TYR A 25 29.94 20.06 3.94
CA TYR A 25 29.89 19.98 5.40
C TYR A 25 30.47 21.22 6.10
N LEU A 26 29.98 21.50 7.30
CA LEU A 26 30.78 22.06 8.39
C LEU A 26 30.28 21.53 9.74
N SER A 27 31.20 21.33 10.68
CA SER A 27 30.98 20.71 11.98
C SER A 27 31.29 21.72 13.10
N SER A 28 30.61 21.61 14.23
CA SER A 28 31.08 22.16 15.50
C SER A 28 30.60 21.30 16.67
N SER A 29 31.50 21.01 17.61
CA SER A 29 31.29 20.12 18.75
C SER A 29 31.86 20.76 20.00
N ILE A 30 31.09 20.83 21.10
CA ILE A 30 31.53 21.44 22.36
C ILE A 30 31.12 20.57 23.57
N PHE A 31 32.14 20.18 24.33
CA PHE A 31 32.17 19.69 25.72
C PHE A 31 33.36 20.45 26.40
N PRO A 32 33.56 20.50 27.74
CA PRO A 32 33.21 19.55 28.82
C PRO A 32 32.44 20.29 29.97
N PHE A 33 32.41 19.96 31.29
CA PHE A 33 33.10 19.06 32.23
C PHE A 33 32.12 18.50 33.29
N PRO A 34 32.48 17.46 34.08
CA PRO A 34 31.57 16.77 35.02
C PRO A 34 31.56 17.35 36.45
N ILE A 35 30.56 16.96 37.24
CA ILE A 35 30.51 17.13 38.71
C ILE A 35 30.32 15.75 39.37
N THR A 36 31.17 15.42 40.34
CA THR A 36 31.13 14.17 41.13
C THR A 36 30.55 14.41 42.53
N GLN A 37 29.68 13.52 42.99
CA GLN A 37 29.26 13.37 44.39
C GLN A 37 28.92 11.88 44.71
N PRO A 38 28.82 11.47 46.00
CA PRO A 38 29.50 10.25 46.46
C PRO A 38 28.68 8.95 46.50
N LYS A 39 29.40 7.84 46.77
CA LYS A 39 28.87 6.48 46.98
C LYS A 39 28.04 6.37 48.25
N VAL A 40 26.99 5.54 48.21
CA VAL A 40 26.30 4.95 49.37
C VAL A 40 26.36 3.42 49.23
N THR A 41 26.51 2.69 50.34
CA THR A 41 26.78 1.25 50.36
C THR A 41 25.61 0.41 50.91
N SER A 42 25.52 -0.83 50.41
CA SER A 42 24.87 -2.02 51.01
C SER A 42 23.38 -1.95 51.40
N PHE A 43 22.59 -2.88 50.86
CA PHE A 43 22.07 -4.05 51.61
C PHE A 43 21.63 -5.13 50.59
N PRO A 44 21.74 -6.44 50.89
CA PRO A 44 21.40 -7.49 49.93
C PRO A 44 19.88 -7.68 49.87
N LYS A 45 19.30 -7.63 48.66
CA LYS A 45 17.90 -8.02 48.44
C LYS A 45 17.81 -9.48 47.99
N PHE A 46 16.87 -10.17 48.61
CA PHE A 46 16.47 -11.56 48.39
C PHE A 46 16.43 -11.92 46.89
N VAL A 47 17.05 -13.05 46.51
CA VAL A 47 16.85 -13.65 45.19
C VAL A 47 15.49 -14.33 45.18
N SER A 48 14.45 -13.53 44.92
CA SER A 48 13.16 -14.07 44.51
C SER A 48 13.36 -14.80 43.18
N SER A 49 13.19 -16.13 43.18
CA SER A 49 13.15 -16.91 41.94
C SER A 49 11.91 -16.48 41.14
N SER A 50 12.07 -15.53 40.23
CA SER A 50 11.04 -15.19 39.26
C SER A 50 10.75 -16.43 38.42
N THR A 51 9.62 -17.08 38.69
CA THR A 51 9.02 -18.05 37.78
C THR A 51 8.96 -17.38 36.42
N SER A 52 9.68 -17.94 35.45
CA SER A 52 9.76 -17.37 34.11
C SER A 52 8.37 -17.41 33.48
N SER A 53 7.69 -16.25 33.53
CA SER A 53 6.67 -15.93 32.55
C SER A 53 7.27 -16.26 31.20
N MET A 54 6.60 -17.11 30.42
CA MET A 54 7.02 -17.41 29.06
C MET A 54 6.71 -16.18 28.22
N ALA A 55 7.62 -15.21 28.29
CA ALA A 55 7.68 -14.11 27.36
C ALA A 55 7.68 -14.72 25.95
N SER A 56 6.71 -14.31 25.15
CA SER A 56 6.77 -14.43 23.71
C SER A 56 8.09 -13.83 23.26
N GLY A 57 9.08 -14.67 22.94
CA GLY A 57 10.35 -14.20 22.40
C GLY A 57 10.04 -13.50 21.09
N ASP A 58 10.16 -12.17 21.09
CA ASP A 58 9.58 -11.23 20.11
C ASP A 58 9.38 -11.88 18.74
N LYS A 59 8.11 -12.16 18.36
CA LYS A 59 7.77 -12.76 17.06
C LYS A 59 8.24 -11.86 15.91
N GLU A 60 8.47 -10.59 16.21
CA GLU A 60 8.91 -9.47 15.38
C GLU A 60 10.45 -9.28 15.37
N SER A 61 11.22 -10.03 16.18
CA SER A 61 12.67 -9.87 16.24
C SER A 61 13.39 -10.33 14.96
N PRO A 62 14.59 -9.79 14.65
CA PRO A 62 15.43 -10.29 13.55
C PRO A 62 15.89 -11.75 13.70
N ALA A 63 15.85 -12.30 14.92
CA ALA A 63 16.14 -13.72 15.17
C ALA A 63 15.02 -14.64 14.65
N ASN A 64 13.77 -14.21 14.78
CA ASN A 64 12.60 -14.90 14.23
C ASN A 64 12.31 -14.49 12.77
N ASN A 65 12.81 -13.34 12.32
CA ASN A 65 12.62 -12.80 10.96
C ASN A 65 13.98 -12.54 10.26
N PRO A 66 14.66 -13.58 9.74
CA PRO A 66 15.92 -13.41 9.03
C PRO A 66 15.78 -12.44 7.84
N GLY A 67 16.65 -11.42 7.81
CA GLY A 67 16.62 -10.35 6.79
C GLY A 67 15.90 -9.06 7.24
N LEU A 68 15.25 -9.05 8.41
CA LEU A 68 14.73 -7.81 9.00
C LEU A 68 15.88 -6.87 9.37
N ASN A 69 16.07 -5.81 8.58
CA ASN A 69 17.10 -4.81 8.78
C ASN A 69 16.51 -3.52 9.40
N PRO A 70 16.86 -3.16 10.65
CA PRO A 70 16.37 -1.93 11.30
C PRO A 70 17.01 -0.64 10.75
N THR A 71 18.06 -0.75 9.93
CA THR A 71 18.80 0.37 9.33
C THR A 71 18.86 0.20 7.80
N PRO A 72 17.84 0.67 7.06
CA PRO A 72 17.81 0.63 5.61
C PRO A 72 19.03 1.32 4.96
N ASP A 73 19.43 0.84 3.79
CA ASP A 73 20.54 1.43 3.03
C ASP A 73 20.17 2.84 2.55
N GLU A 74 21.06 3.83 2.77
CA GLU A 74 20.86 5.23 2.38
C GLU A 74 20.52 5.41 0.88
N ALA A 75 21.01 4.53 0.00
CA ALA A 75 20.66 4.54 -1.43
C ALA A 75 19.19 4.17 -1.72
N THR A 76 18.52 3.48 -0.79
CA THR A 76 17.11 3.06 -0.88
C THR A 76 16.16 3.96 -0.08
N LYS A 77 16.68 4.84 0.76
CA LYS A 77 15.95 5.69 1.71
C LYS A 77 14.90 6.64 1.09
N GLY A 78 15.03 6.93 -0.21
CA GLY A 78 14.07 7.72 -0.98
C GLY A 78 13.05 6.89 -1.78
N TYR A 79 13.05 5.56 -1.67
CA TYR A 79 12.14 4.69 -2.43
C TYR A 79 10.75 4.69 -1.79
N ILE A 80 9.71 4.47 -2.60
CA ILE A 80 8.32 4.36 -2.16
C ILE A 80 7.63 3.16 -2.83
N MET A 81 6.69 2.54 -2.13
CA MET A 81 5.71 1.65 -2.76
C MET A 81 4.70 2.50 -3.52
N GLN A 82 4.98 2.71 -4.81
CA GLN A 82 4.31 3.72 -5.63
C GLN A 82 2.93 3.23 -6.09
N GLN A 83 2.86 2.03 -6.68
CA GLN A 83 1.66 1.52 -7.36
C GLN A 83 1.46 0.00 -7.18
N THR A 84 0.21 -0.45 -7.21
CA THR A 84 -0.21 -1.85 -7.40
C THR A 84 -1.01 -1.97 -8.69
N MET A 85 -0.67 -2.95 -9.54
CA MET A 85 -1.22 -3.07 -10.90
C MET A 85 -2.25 -4.20 -11.00
N PHE A 86 -3.44 -3.87 -11.48
CA PHE A 86 -4.46 -4.84 -11.90
C PHE A 86 -4.76 -4.72 -13.38
N ARG A 87 -5.23 -5.81 -14.00
CA ARG A 87 -5.84 -5.76 -15.33
C ARG A 87 -7.34 -5.80 -15.18
N ILE A 88 -8.03 -4.96 -15.93
CA ILE A 88 -9.48 -4.78 -15.83
C ILE A 88 -10.17 -5.06 -17.16
N LYS A 89 -11.33 -5.73 -17.12
CA LYS A 89 -12.11 -6.08 -18.30
C LYS A 89 -12.74 -4.83 -18.91
N ASP A 90 -13.39 -4.01 -18.09
CA ASP A 90 -14.12 -2.81 -18.49
C ASP A 90 -13.76 -1.59 -17.61
N PRO A 91 -13.11 -0.54 -18.17
CA PRO A 91 -12.78 0.66 -17.41
C PRO A 91 -14.00 1.46 -16.97
N GLN A 92 -15.17 1.33 -17.61
CA GLN A 92 -16.37 2.02 -17.13
C GLN A 92 -16.82 1.42 -15.79
N ALA A 93 -16.95 0.10 -15.70
CA ALA A 93 -17.26 -0.59 -14.46
C ALA A 93 -16.20 -0.34 -13.37
N SER A 94 -14.91 -0.53 -13.67
CA SER A 94 -13.83 -0.39 -12.67
C SER A 94 -13.67 1.06 -12.20
N LEU A 95 -13.67 2.05 -13.09
CA LEU A 95 -13.58 3.46 -12.66
C LEU A 95 -14.78 3.85 -11.79
N LYS A 96 -16.00 3.40 -12.14
CA LYS A 96 -17.18 3.63 -11.32
C LYS A 96 -17.03 3.03 -9.93
N PHE A 97 -16.58 1.78 -9.83
CA PHE A 97 -16.35 1.12 -8.55
C PHE A 97 -15.29 1.85 -7.70
N TYR A 98 -14.08 2.04 -8.22
CA TYR A 98 -13.00 2.64 -7.43
C TYR A 98 -13.27 4.11 -7.04
N SER A 99 -14.01 4.88 -7.85
CA SER A 99 -14.37 6.27 -7.51
C SER A 99 -15.67 6.41 -6.71
N GLU A 100 -16.81 5.86 -7.16
CA GLU A 100 -18.11 6.03 -6.47
C GLU A 100 -18.24 5.11 -5.25
N VAL A 101 -17.75 3.87 -5.32
CA VAL A 101 -17.83 2.91 -4.20
C VAL A 101 -16.70 3.15 -3.21
N LEU A 102 -15.44 3.20 -3.66
CA LEU A 102 -14.29 3.33 -2.74
C LEU A 102 -13.86 4.78 -2.46
N GLY A 103 -14.20 5.76 -3.31
CA GLY A 103 -13.85 7.17 -3.06
C GLY A 103 -12.48 7.59 -3.58
N MET A 104 -11.85 6.81 -4.48
CA MET A 104 -10.56 7.16 -5.07
C MET A 104 -10.68 8.18 -6.20
N SER A 105 -9.74 9.12 -6.25
CA SER A 105 -9.56 10.09 -7.32
C SER A 105 -8.88 9.47 -8.54
N LEU A 106 -9.35 9.76 -9.76
CA LEU A 106 -8.59 9.47 -10.99
C LEU A 106 -7.46 10.50 -11.15
N LEU A 107 -6.24 10.07 -10.89
CA LEU A 107 -5.04 10.91 -10.86
C LEU A 107 -4.54 11.22 -12.28
N LYS A 108 -4.42 10.19 -13.11
CA LYS A 108 -3.95 10.27 -14.51
C LYS A 108 -4.54 9.13 -15.34
N ARG A 109 -4.90 9.42 -16.60
CA ARG A 109 -5.07 8.45 -17.68
C ARG A 109 -3.88 8.55 -18.64
N LEU A 110 -3.39 7.40 -19.13
CA LEU A 110 -2.41 7.30 -20.21
C LEU A 110 -2.91 6.30 -21.26
N ASP A 111 -2.84 6.65 -22.54
CA ASP A 111 -3.30 5.81 -23.65
C ASP A 111 -2.13 5.44 -24.58
N PHE A 112 -2.07 4.18 -25.02
CA PHE A 112 -0.98 3.67 -25.86
C PHE A 112 -1.52 3.04 -27.16
N PRO A 113 -1.94 3.84 -28.16
CA PRO A 113 -2.63 3.34 -29.35
C PRO A 113 -1.84 2.27 -30.14
N GLY A 114 -0.52 2.43 -30.26
CA GLY A 114 0.35 1.45 -30.91
C GLY A 114 0.50 0.12 -30.19
N MET A 115 0.02 0.03 -28.94
CA MET A 115 0.04 -1.20 -28.11
C MET A 115 -1.37 -1.62 -27.62
N LYS A 116 -2.41 -0.86 -27.97
CA LYS A 116 -3.84 -1.11 -27.67
C LYS A 116 -4.15 -1.36 -26.19
N PHE A 117 -3.60 -0.52 -25.30
CA PHE A 117 -3.99 -0.48 -23.90
C PHE A 117 -4.05 0.94 -23.34
N SER A 118 -4.80 1.08 -22.24
CA SER A 118 -4.89 2.31 -21.43
C SER A 118 -4.53 1.99 -19.98
N LEU A 119 -3.89 2.94 -19.31
CA LEU A 119 -3.58 2.92 -17.88
C LEU A 119 -4.39 4.00 -17.18
N TYR A 120 -5.03 3.65 -16.07
CA TYR A 120 -5.75 4.58 -15.20
C TYR A 120 -5.12 4.49 -13.80
N PHE A 121 -4.56 5.60 -13.31
CA PHE A 121 -3.94 5.68 -12.00
C PHE A 121 -4.92 6.31 -11.00
N LEU A 122 -5.26 5.59 -9.94
CA LEU A 122 -6.20 6.02 -8.91
C LEU A 122 -5.54 6.05 -7.52
N GLY A 123 -6.04 6.91 -6.63
CA GLY A 123 -5.57 7.01 -5.25
C GLY A 123 -6.39 8.00 -4.40
N TYR A 124 -6.14 8.04 -3.09
CA TYR A 124 -6.83 8.91 -2.14
C TYR A 124 -6.17 10.30 -2.03
N GLU A 125 -5.97 10.94 -3.19
CA GLU A 125 -5.23 12.19 -3.31
C GLU A 125 -6.15 13.38 -3.58
N ASP A 126 -5.77 14.53 -3.03
CA ASP A 126 -6.43 15.81 -3.32
C ASP A 126 -6.09 16.31 -4.72
N LEU A 127 -7.07 16.25 -5.61
CA LEU A 127 -6.97 16.74 -6.99
C LEU A 127 -6.82 18.27 -7.09
N SER A 128 -7.08 19.04 -6.04
CA SER A 128 -6.84 20.49 -6.03
C SER A 128 -5.35 20.83 -6.02
N SER A 129 -4.53 19.96 -5.42
CA SER A 129 -3.07 20.05 -5.40
C SER A 129 -2.40 19.59 -6.71
N ALA A 130 -3.14 18.92 -7.59
CA ALA A 130 -2.59 18.17 -8.71
C ALA A 130 -2.39 19.05 -9.95
N PRO A 131 -1.17 19.14 -10.53
CA PRO A 131 -0.89 20.06 -11.65
C PRO A 131 -1.82 19.92 -12.86
N SER A 132 -1.98 21.03 -13.59
CA SER A 132 -2.73 21.07 -14.86
C SER A 132 -1.86 20.75 -16.08
N ASP A 133 -0.55 21.01 -16.04
CA ASP A 133 0.35 20.62 -17.13
C ASP A 133 0.42 19.08 -17.26
N PRO A 134 0.32 18.50 -18.47
CA PRO A 134 0.29 17.05 -18.64
C PRO A 134 1.55 16.30 -18.15
N VAL A 135 2.72 16.94 -18.16
CA VAL A 135 4.02 16.37 -17.76
C VAL A 135 4.21 16.50 -16.26
N GLU A 136 3.98 17.68 -15.69
CA GLU A 136 4.00 17.90 -14.24
C GLU A 136 2.97 17.02 -13.53
N ARG A 137 1.76 16.88 -14.10
CA ARG A 137 0.71 15.99 -13.59
C ARG A 137 1.13 14.53 -13.63
N ALA A 138 1.92 14.11 -14.61
CA ALA A 138 2.48 12.76 -14.64
C ALA A 138 3.56 12.58 -13.57
N ALA A 139 4.49 13.52 -13.43
CA ALA A 139 5.52 13.50 -12.39
C ALA A 139 4.92 13.49 -10.97
N TRP A 140 3.89 14.31 -10.74
CA TRP A 140 3.09 14.33 -9.51
C TRP A 140 2.42 12.96 -9.26
N THR A 141 1.76 12.37 -10.27
CA THR A 141 1.06 11.08 -10.11
C THR A 141 2.02 9.95 -9.76
N PHE A 142 3.16 9.84 -10.45
CA PHE A 142 4.19 8.83 -10.17
C PHE A 142 5.03 9.14 -8.91
N GLY A 143 4.80 10.29 -8.27
CA GLY A 143 5.34 10.61 -6.93
C GLY A 143 4.46 10.14 -5.77
N GLN A 144 3.19 9.79 -6.03
CA GLN A 144 2.26 9.39 -4.97
C GLN A 144 2.47 7.94 -4.52
N LYS A 145 2.07 7.64 -3.28
CA LYS A 145 2.21 6.32 -2.66
C LYS A 145 0.94 5.50 -2.85
N ALA A 146 1.07 4.17 -2.86
CA ALA A 146 -0.04 3.22 -2.80
C ALA A 146 -1.17 3.47 -3.84
N THR A 147 -0.82 3.96 -5.04
CA THR A 147 -1.79 4.13 -6.12
C THR A 147 -2.20 2.78 -6.72
N ILE A 148 -3.37 2.74 -7.37
CA ILE A 148 -3.81 1.59 -8.16
C ILE A 148 -3.62 1.92 -9.64
N GLU A 149 -2.83 1.10 -10.35
CA GLU A 149 -2.72 1.12 -11.81
C GLU A 149 -3.72 0.11 -12.40
N LEU A 150 -4.85 0.61 -12.91
CA LEU A 150 -5.81 -0.22 -13.66
C LEU A 150 -5.41 -0.24 -15.13
N THR A 151 -5.04 -1.41 -15.63
CA THR A 151 -4.64 -1.64 -17.03
C THR A 151 -5.78 -2.26 -17.84
N HIS A 152 -6.31 -1.50 -18.79
CA HIS A 152 -7.32 -1.95 -19.73
C HIS A 152 -6.68 -2.33 -21.08
N ASN A 153 -6.83 -3.58 -21.51
CA ASN A 153 -6.43 -4.02 -22.85
C ASN A 153 -7.65 -3.87 -23.77
N TRP A 154 -7.54 -3.09 -24.85
CA TRP A 154 -8.71 -2.64 -25.60
C TRP A 154 -9.49 -3.78 -26.25
N GLY A 155 -10.80 -3.82 -26.03
CA GLY A 155 -11.71 -4.83 -26.55
C GLY A 155 -12.05 -5.94 -25.55
N THR A 156 -11.37 -6.05 -24.40
CA THR A 156 -11.74 -7.08 -23.39
C THR A 156 -13.12 -6.87 -22.80
N GLU A 157 -13.62 -5.64 -22.78
CA GLU A 157 -14.98 -5.27 -22.39
C GLU A 157 -16.03 -5.83 -23.36
N ASN A 158 -15.71 -5.87 -24.66
CA ASN A 158 -16.61 -6.26 -25.74
C ASN A 158 -16.46 -7.73 -26.20
N ASP A 159 -15.39 -8.44 -25.83
CA ASP A 159 -15.19 -9.84 -26.22
C ASP A 159 -16.04 -10.81 -25.35
N PRO A 160 -16.97 -11.59 -25.94
CA PRO A 160 -17.74 -12.62 -25.24
C PRO A 160 -16.92 -13.89 -24.91
N ASN A 161 -15.75 -14.05 -25.53
CA ASN A 161 -14.83 -15.15 -25.24
C ASN A 161 -13.95 -14.84 -24.02
N PHE A 162 -13.64 -13.56 -23.77
CA PHE A 162 -12.84 -13.12 -22.64
C PHE A 162 -13.56 -13.33 -21.30
N LYS A 163 -13.12 -14.37 -20.57
CA LYS A 163 -13.72 -14.87 -19.32
C LYS A 163 -13.43 -14.03 -18.06
N GLY A 164 -12.86 -12.84 -18.21
CA GLY A 164 -12.35 -12.03 -17.10
C GLY A 164 -10.88 -12.33 -16.81
N TYR A 165 -10.27 -11.52 -15.93
CA TYR A 165 -8.94 -11.80 -15.39
C TYR A 165 -9.02 -12.75 -14.19
N HIS A 166 -7.91 -13.41 -13.85
CA HIS A 166 -7.84 -14.28 -12.69
C HIS A 166 -7.43 -13.48 -11.45
N ASN A 167 -8.19 -13.62 -10.37
CA ASN A 167 -7.98 -12.87 -9.13
C ASN A 167 -6.89 -13.43 -8.20
N GLY A 168 -6.31 -14.59 -8.51
CA GLY A 168 -5.22 -15.22 -7.74
C GLY A 168 -5.62 -15.99 -6.48
N ASN A 169 -6.91 -16.00 -6.08
CA ASN A 169 -7.37 -16.68 -4.86
C ASN A 169 -7.81 -18.14 -5.08
N SER A 170 -8.14 -18.49 -6.33
CA SER A 170 -8.30 -19.87 -6.81
C SER A 170 -7.01 -20.38 -7.48
N GLU A 171 -6.91 -21.65 -7.82
CA GLU A 171 -5.72 -22.18 -8.50
C GLU A 171 -5.61 -21.70 -9.96
N PRO A 172 -4.41 -21.33 -10.47
CA PRO A 172 -3.13 -21.28 -9.74
C PRO A 172 -3.06 -20.06 -8.82
N ARG A 173 -2.80 -20.28 -7.53
CA ARG A 173 -2.79 -19.20 -6.53
C ARG A 173 -1.58 -18.26 -6.68
N GLY A 174 -1.75 -17.00 -6.26
CA GLY A 174 -0.69 -15.99 -6.34
C GLY A 174 -1.01 -14.72 -5.56
N PHE A 175 -1.46 -13.67 -6.26
CA PHE A 175 -1.96 -12.46 -5.62
C PHE A 175 -3.24 -12.76 -4.82
N GLY A 176 -3.39 -12.16 -3.63
CA GLY A 176 -4.58 -12.29 -2.80
C GLY A 176 -5.51 -11.09 -2.92
N HIS A 177 -5.14 -9.99 -2.27
CA HIS A 177 -5.97 -8.80 -2.12
C HIS A 177 -5.13 -7.53 -1.90
N ILE A 178 -5.76 -6.37 -2.05
CA ILE A 178 -5.31 -5.10 -1.43
C ILE A 178 -6.13 -4.85 -0.16
N GLY A 179 -5.56 -4.13 0.81
CA GLY A 179 -6.28 -3.70 2.02
C GLY A 179 -6.58 -2.20 2.00
N ILE A 180 -7.78 -1.83 2.44
CA ILE A 180 -8.25 -0.45 2.57
C ILE A 180 -8.66 -0.20 4.02
N THR A 181 -7.88 0.65 4.71
CA THR A 181 -8.25 1.19 6.02
C THR A 181 -9.43 2.15 5.88
N VAL A 182 -10.45 1.99 6.72
CA VAL A 182 -11.61 2.90 6.81
C VAL A 182 -11.77 3.43 8.24
N ASP A 183 -12.63 4.44 8.44
CA ASP A 183 -12.95 4.98 9.77
C ASP A 183 -13.76 4.01 10.65
N ASP A 184 -14.59 3.17 10.03
CA ASP A 184 -15.56 2.30 10.68
C ASP A 184 -15.93 1.18 9.71
N VAL A 185 -15.44 -0.03 9.97
CA VAL A 185 -15.63 -1.17 9.06
C VAL A 185 -17.10 -1.52 8.84
N TYR A 186 -17.95 -1.36 9.86
CA TYR A 186 -19.37 -1.72 9.78
C TYR A 186 -20.14 -0.70 8.94
N LYS A 187 -19.98 0.61 9.20
CA LYS A 187 -20.63 1.67 8.41
C LYS A 187 -20.18 1.66 6.94
N ALA A 188 -18.91 1.32 6.67
CA ALA A 188 -18.42 1.12 5.32
C ALA A 188 -19.14 -0.06 4.63
N CYS A 189 -19.22 -1.21 5.31
CA CYS A 189 -19.91 -2.39 4.78
C CYS A 189 -21.42 -2.16 4.57
N ASP A 190 -22.12 -1.48 5.48
CA ASP A 190 -23.52 -1.09 5.31
C ASP A 190 -23.73 -0.24 4.05
N ARG A 191 -22.77 0.65 3.74
CA ARG A 191 -22.79 1.46 2.51
C ARG A 191 -22.52 0.61 1.27
N PHE A 192 -21.56 -0.32 1.33
CA PHE A 192 -21.26 -1.23 0.22
C PHE A 192 -22.45 -2.15 -0.10
N GLU A 193 -23.14 -2.68 0.91
CA GLU A 193 -24.36 -3.49 0.72
C GLU A 193 -25.51 -2.67 0.10
N ARG A 194 -25.73 -1.42 0.55
CA ARG A 194 -26.69 -0.50 -0.10
C ARG A 194 -26.33 -0.14 -1.55
N LEU A 195 -25.08 -0.28 -1.95
CA LEU A 195 -24.60 -0.07 -3.32
C LEU A 195 -24.56 -1.35 -4.16
N GLY A 196 -24.97 -2.50 -3.61
CA GLY A 196 -25.00 -3.79 -4.31
C GLY A 196 -23.62 -4.43 -4.53
N VAL A 197 -22.63 -4.08 -3.71
CA VAL A 197 -21.27 -4.63 -3.79
C VAL A 197 -21.25 -6.11 -3.37
N GLU A 198 -20.54 -6.95 -4.12
CA GLU A 198 -20.38 -8.36 -3.76
C GLU A 198 -19.38 -8.54 -2.60
N PHE A 199 -19.79 -9.28 -1.57
CA PHE A 199 -18.94 -9.66 -0.44
C PHE A 199 -18.40 -11.08 -0.61
N VAL A 200 -17.12 -11.25 -0.30
CA VAL A 200 -16.49 -12.55 -0.01
C VAL A 200 -16.70 -12.92 1.47
N LYS A 201 -16.67 -11.92 2.36
CA LYS A 201 -16.86 -12.05 3.81
C LYS A 201 -17.41 -10.74 4.38
N LYS A 202 -18.53 -10.76 5.10
CA LYS A 202 -19.03 -9.60 5.85
C LYS A 202 -18.27 -9.41 7.19
N PRO A 203 -18.28 -8.22 7.80
CA PRO A 203 -17.51 -7.97 9.03
C PRO A 203 -18.03 -8.74 10.26
N HIS A 204 -19.24 -9.30 10.18
CA HIS A 204 -19.81 -10.19 11.20
C HIS A 204 -19.52 -11.69 10.96
N ASP A 205 -18.98 -12.09 9.80
CA ASP A 205 -18.81 -13.50 9.43
C ASP A 205 -17.52 -14.12 10.01
N GLY A 206 -17.48 -15.45 10.11
CA GLY A 206 -16.29 -16.20 10.55
C GLY A 206 -15.92 -16.00 12.03
N SER A 207 -14.69 -16.36 12.40
CA SER A 207 -14.12 -16.08 13.73
C SER A 207 -13.72 -14.61 13.86
N MET A 208 -12.85 -14.13 12.96
CA MET A 208 -12.38 -12.74 12.90
C MET A 208 -13.53 -11.79 12.57
N LYS A 209 -14.03 -11.09 13.59
CA LYS A 209 -14.99 -9.97 13.43
C LYS A 209 -14.22 -8.69 13.06
N GLY A 210 -14.92 -7.67 12.57
CA GLY A 210 -14.30 -6.36 12.29
C GLY A 210 -13.35 -6.32 11.08
N ILE A 211 -13.31 -7.38 10.28
CA ILE A 211 -12.63 -7.43 8.97
C ILE A 211 -13.62 -7.96 7.94
N ALA A 212 -13.74 -7.29 6.80
CA ALA A 212 -14.56 -7.70 5.67
C ALA A 212 -13.72 -7.87 4.40
N PHE A 213 -14.22 -8.64 3.44
CA PHE A 213 -13.66 -8.74 2.09
C PHE A 213 -14.78 -8.51 1.08
N ILE A 214 -14.57 -7.55 0.18
CA ILE A 214 -15.44 -7.26 -0.98
C ILE A 214 -14.72 -7.63 -2.28
N LYS A 215 -15.46 -7.63 -3.39
CA LYS A 215 -14.88 -7.74 -4.75
C LYS A 215 -15.01 -6.44 -5.54
N ASP A 216 -14.03 -6.22 -6.41
CA ASP A 216 -14.15 -5.28 -7.53
C ASP A 216 -14.88 -5.93 -8.74
N PRO A 217 -15.17 -5.19 -9.82
CA PRO A 217 -15.89 -5.72 -11.00
C PRO A 217 -15.18 -6.85 -11.76
N ASP A 218 -13.85 -6.98 -11.63
CA ASP A 218 -13.07 -8.09 -12.21
C ASP A 218 -12.88 -9.25 -11.20
N GLY A 219 -13.46 -9.14 -9.99
CA GLY A 219 -13.44 -10.16 -8.97
C GLY A 219 -12.19 -10.18 -8.08
N TYR A 220 -11.34 -9.16 -8.15
CA TYR A 220 -10.21 -8.97 -7.22
C TYR A 220 -10.73 -8.70 -5.80
N TRP A 221 -10.11 -9.33 -4.81
CA TRP A 221 -10.51 -9.18 -3.42
C TRP A 221 -9.92 -7.90 -2.83
N ILE A 222 -10.72 -7.21 -2.02
CA ILE A 222 -10.32 -6.01 -1.30
C ILE A 222 -10.72 -6.20 0.17
N GLU A 223 -9.71 -6.20 1.05
CA GLU A 223 -9.90 -6.27 2.50
C GLU A 223 -10.29 -4.89 3.04
N ILE A 224 -11.25 -4.85 3.96
CA ILE A 224 -11.75 -3.65 4.63
C ILE A 224 -11.63 -3.85 6.14
N PHE A 225 -10.91 -2.95 6.82
CA PHE A 225 -10.72 -2.94 8.27
C PHE A 225 -10.58 -1.50 8.78
N ASP A 226 -10.69 -1.29 10.10
CA ASP A 226 -10.40 0.00 10.73
C ASP A 226 -9.31 -0.11 11.81
N THR A 227 -8.62 1.02 12.07
CA THR A 227 -7.51 1.09 13.04
C THR A 227 -7.95 0.98 14.49
N LYS A 228 -9.25 1.02 14.79
CA LYS A 228 -9.80 0.98 16.16
C LYS A 228 -9.99 -0.47 16.61
N THR A 229 -10.39 -1.37 15.70
CA THR A 229 -10.62 -2.78 16.01
C THR A 229 -9.46 -3.69 15.61
N ILE A 230 -8.70 -3.38 14.56
CA ILE A 230 -7.70 -4.32 13.99
C ILE A 230 -6.65 -4.81 15.00
N GLY A 231 -6.22 -3.97 15.94
CA GLY A 231 -5.29 -4.37 17.00
C GLY A 231 -5.83 -5.48 17.90
N THR A 232 -7.10 -5.39 18.29
CA THR A 232 -7.78 -6.45 19.05
C THR A 232 -7.95 -7.72 18.21
N VAL A 233 -8.43 -7.59 16.98
CA VAL A 233 -8.66 -8.74 16.08
C VAL A 233 -7.38 -9.52 15.80
N VAL A 234 -6.25 -8.83 15.60
CA VAL A 234 -4.93 -9.46 15.47
C VAL A 234 -4.53 -10.14 16.79
N SER A 235 -4.69 -9.48 17.95
CA SER A 235 -4.33 -10.07 19.25
C SER A 235 -5.15 -11.31 19.63
N GLU A 236 -6.39 -11.43 19.15
CA GLU A 236 -7.27 -12.59 19.39
C GLU A 236 -7.03 -13.76 18.42
N SER A 237 -6.15 -13.59 17.42
CA SER A 237 -5.93 -14.55 16.32
C SER A 237 -4.54 -15.24 16.33
N VAL A 238 -3.77 -15.13 17.44
CA VAL A 238 -2.29 -15.25 17.48
C VAL A 238 -1.75 -16.12 18.62
#